data_AF-A0A9C8W045-F1
#
_entry.id   AF-A0A9C8W045-F1
#
_cell.length_a   1.000
_cell.length_b   1.000
_cell.length_c   1.000
_cell.angle_alpha   90.00
_cell.angle_beta   90.00
_cell.angle_gamma   90.00
#
_symmetry.space_group_name_H-M   'P 1'
#
loop_
_entity.id
_entity.type
_entity.pdbx_description
1 polymer ?
#
loop_
_entity_poly.entity_id
_entity_poly.type
_entity_poly.pdbx_seq_one_letter_code
_entity_poly.pdbx_strand_id
1 'polypeptide(L)'
;MVNEYVYCPRLAYLEWVQSEWAESADTVDGRFVHRRVDRARGAMPEARDLDTDDALQARSVLLSSRKLGVVARFDLIEGEDGRVVPVDYKRGKRPHVARRAYDPERVQLCLQGLILREHGYVCSEGILYFAA
;
A
#
# COMPACT_ATOMS: atom_id res chain seq x y z
N MET A 1 8.67 8.08 -6.32
CA MET A 1 7.55 7.29 -5.76
C MET A 1 6.36 8.23 -5.49
N VAL A 2 5.11 7.72 -5.50
CA VAL A 2 3.88 8.56 -5.44
C VAL A 2 3.74 9.27 -4.08
N ASN A 3 4.04 8.55 -3.00
CA ASN A 3 3.95 9.06 -1.63
C ASN A 3 4.79 10.34 -1.45
N GLU A 4 6.05 10.32 -1.87
CA GLU A 4 7.00 11.43 -1.76
C GLU A 4 6.59 12.59 -2.67
N TYR A 5 6.05 12.30 -3.85
CA TYR A 5 5.57 13.35 -4.75
C TYR A 5 4.37 14.09 -4.18
N VAL A 6 3.42 13.38 -3.57
CA VAL A 6 2.25 13.98 -2.90
C VAL A 6 2.69 14.80 -1.69
N TYR A 7 3.70 14.33 -0.94
CA TYR A 7 4.26 15.08 0.17
C TYR A 7 4.94 16.37 -0.30
N CYS A 8 5.86 16.25 -1.25
CA CYS A 8 6.59 17.37 -1.82
C CYS A 8 7.21 16.97 -3.17
N PRO A 9 6.76 17.55 -4.30
CA PRO A 9 7.33 17.27 -5.62
C PRO A 9 8.85 17.55 -5.69
N ARG A 10 9.31 18.55 -4.93
CA ARG A 10 10.74 18.86 -4.83
C ARG A 10 11.51 17.73 -4.17
N LEU A 11 11.02 17.17 -3.06
CA LEU A 11 11.65 16.04 -2.38
C LEU A 11 11.74 14.84 -3.34
N ALA A 12 10.62 14.49 -3.99
CA ALA A 12 10.58 13.38 -4.93
C ALA A 12 11.59 13.53 -6.09
N TYR A 13 11.80 14.75 -6.59
CA TYR A 13 12.82 15.02 -7.60
C TYR A 13 14.24 14.80 -7.09
N LEU A 14 14.56 15.33 -5.90
CA LEU A 14 15.88 15.14 -5.29
C LEU A 14 16.19 13.65 -5.10
N GLU A 15 15.27 12.90 -4.51
CA GLU A 15 15.47 11.48 -4.18
C GLU A 15 15.50 10.59 -5.41
N TRP A 16 14.53 10.71 -6.33
CA TRP A 16 14.31 9.73 -7.39
C TRP A 16 14.92 10.13 -8.75
N VAL A 17 15.15 11.42 -8.98
CA VAL A 17 15.77 11.90 -10.23
C VAL A 17 17.25 12.23 -10.01
N GLN A 18 17.57 12.95 -8.93
CA GLN A 18 18.96 13.30 -8.62
C GLN A 18 19.70 12.24 -7.78
N SER A 19 18.99 11.21 -7.30
CA SER A 19 19.55 10.16 -6.44
C SER A 19 20.17 10.69 -5.14
N GLU A 20 19.65 11.80 -4.63
CA GLU A 20 20.10 12.41 -3.38
C GLU A 20 19.33 11.80 -2.21
N TRP A 21 20.01 10.93 -1.44
CA TRP A 21 19.43 10.25 -0.28
C TRP A 21 20.17 10.67 0.98
N ALA A 22 19.43 11.14 1.98
CA ALA A 22 19.92 11.31 3.34
C ALA A 22 19.17 10.35 4.26
N GLU A 23 19.88 9.42 4.90
CA GLU A 23 19.25 8.53 5.86
C GLU A 23 18.79 9.30 7.10
N SER A 24 17.52 9.13 7.46
CA SER A 24 16.99 9.52 8.78
C SER A 24 16.83 8.27 9.65
N ALA A 25 16.80 8.46 10.97
CA ALA A 25 16.49 7.38 11.92
C ALA A 25 15.16 6.67 11.58
N ASP A 26 14.18 7.41 11.05
CA ASP A 26 12.89 6.87 10.62
C ASP A 26 12.98 5.95 9.39
N THR A 27 13.85 6.26 8.42
CA THR A 27 14.09 5.39 7.25
C THR A 27 14.84 4.10 7.59
N VAL A 28 15.72 4.12 8.61
CA VAL A 28 16.41 2.91 9.08
C VAL A 28 15.43 2.00 9.82
N ASP A 29 14.61 2.54 10.71
CA ASP A 29 13.62 1.77 11.49
C ASP A 29 12.44 1.26 10.65
N GLY A 30 11.99 2.01 9.63
CA GLY A 30 10.93 1.56 8.72
C GLY A 30 11.28 0.24 8.02
N ARG A 31 12.56 0.03 7.67
CA ARG A 31 13.06 -1.21 7.08
C ARG A 31 12.96 -2.43 8.02
N PHE A 32 12.87 -2.23 9.33
CA PHE A 32 12.70 -3.33 10.29
C PHE A 32 11.24 -3.75 10.44
N VAL A 33 10.29 -2.80 10.42
CA VAL A 33 8.85 -3.08 10.50
C VAL A 33 8.38 -3.85 9.24
N HIS A 34 8.85 -3.42 8.07
CA HIS A 34 8.49 -4.06 6.80
C HIS A 34 9.11 -5.45 6.65
N ARG A 35 10.24 -5.75 7.31
CA ARG A 35 10.93 -7.05 7.21
C ARG A 35 10.05 -8.26 7.60
N ARG A 36 9.05 -8.06 8.47
CA ARG A 36 8.07 -9.09 8.86
C ARG A 36 6.89 -9.21 7.88
N VAL A 37 6.56 -8.14 7.17
CA VAL A 37 5.44 -8.05 6.22
C VAL A 37 5.89 -8.40 4.79
N ASP A 38 7.14 -8.11 4.44
CA ASP A 38 7.74 -8.29 3.11
C ASP A 38 7.90 -9.76 2.68
N ARG A 39 7.73 -10.73 3.59
CA ARG A 39 7.72 -12.15 3.21
C ARG A 39 6.42 -12.47 2.48
N ALA A 40 6.51 -12.52 1.15
CA ALA A 40 5.40 -12.93 0.30
C ALA A 40 4.80 -14.24 0.79
N ARG A 41 3.49 -14.22 1.07
CA ARG A 41 2.72 -15.37 1.56
C ARG A 41 1.28 -15.21 1.10
N GLY A 42 0.69 -16.30 0.62
CA GLY A 42 -0.62 -16.29 -0.01
C GLY A 42 -0.50 -15.83 -1.47
N ALA A 43 -1.13 -16.57 -2.37
CA ALA A 43 -1.31 -16.14 -3.75
C ALA A 43 -2.67 -15.47 -3.87
N MET A 44 -2.75 -14.39 -4.65
CA MET A 44 -4.04 -13.83 -5.04
C MET A 44 -4.66 -14.78 -6.07
N PRO A 45 -5.85 -15.37 -5.84
CA PRO A 45 -6.58 -16.04 -6.91
C PRO A 45 -6.98 -15.00 -7.96
N GLU A 46 -7.27 -15.45 -9.19
CA GLU A 46 -7.89 -14.57 -10.18
C GLU A 46 -9.22 -14.04 -9.64
N ALA A 47 -9.57 -12.79 -9.98
CA ALA A 47 -10.75 -12.15 -9.39
C ALA A 47 -12.07 -12.92 -9.61
N ARG A 48 -12.17 -13.68 -10.72
CA ARG A 48 -13.33 -14.53 -11.04
C ARG A 48 -13.42 -15.80 -10.19
N ASP A 49 -12.31 -16.21 -9.58
CA ASP A 49 -12.17 -17.44 -8.80
C ASP A 49 -12.20 -17.13 -7.29
N LEU A 50 -12.47 -15.87 -6.91
CA LEU A 50 -12.64 -15.44 -5.52
C LEU A 50 -14.05 -15.82 -5.06
N ASP A 51 -14.15 -16.89 -4.28
CA ASP A 51 -15.42 -17.36 -3.72
C ASP A 51 -15.88 -16.46 -2.55
N THR A 52 -17.19 -16.38 -2.31
CA THR A 52 -17.75 -15.54 -1.24
C THR A 52 -17.49 -16.10 0.16
N ASP A 53 -17.29 -17.42 0.28
CA ASP A 53 -17.09 -18.09 1.57
C ASP A 53 -15.59 -18.20 1.96
N ASP A 54 -14.68 -17.80 1.08
CA ASP A 54 -13.24 -17.96 1.30
C ASP A 54 -12.60 -16.71 1.91
N ALA A 55 -12.02 -16.88 3.10
CA ALA A 55 -11.14 -15.88 3.69
C ALA A 55 -9.79 -15.86 2.95
N LEU A 56 -9.48 -14.73 2.30
CA LEU A 56 -8.21 -14.51 1.61
C LEU A 56 -7.26 -13.68 2.46
N GLN A 57 -5.99 -14.10 2.52
CA GLN A 57 -4.92 -13.27 3.04
C GLN A 57 -3.66 -13.41 2.19
N ALA A 58 -3.27 -12.32 1.53
CA ALA A 58 -2.07 -12.25 0.71
C ALA A 58 -1.15 -11.12 1.18
N ARG A 59 0.16 -11.36 1.26
CA ARG A 59 1.16 -10.39 1.73
C ARG A 59 2.21 -10.12 0.68
N SER A 60 2.75 -8.90 0.67
CA SER A 60 3.82 -8.46 -0.24
C SER A 60 3.48 -8.73 -1.73
N VAL A 61 2.25 -8.39 -2.12
CA VAL A 61 1.76 -8.59 -3.49
C VAL A 61 2.23 -7.43 -4.36
N LEU A 62 2.75 -7.72 -5.55
CA LEU A 62 3.07 -6.71 -6.56
C LEU A 62 2.04 -6.76 -7.67
N LEU A 63 1.31 -5.65 -7.86
CA LEU A 63 0.42 -5.47 -9.00
C LEU A 63 0.82 -4.23 -9.78
N SER A 64 0.51 -4.22 -11.07
CA SER A 64 0.74 -3.08 -11.95
C SER A 64 -0.55 -2.63 -12.62
N SER A 65 -0.67 -1.34 -12.86
CA SER A 65 -1.71 -0.75 -13.70
C SER A 65 -1.05 -0.11 -14.91
N ARG A 66 -1.38 -0.62 -16.09
CA ARG A 66 -0.91 -0.01 -17.35
C ARG A 66 -1.66 1.28 -17.65
N LYS A 67 -2.94 1.34 -17.26
CA LYS A 67 -3.79 2.52 -17.48
C LYS A 67 -3.30 3.73 -16.67
N LEU A 68 -2.88 3.50 -15.42
CA LEU A 68 -2.37 4.54 -14.52
C LEU A 68 -0.85 4.69 -14.62
N GLY A 69 -0.14 3.75 -15.26
CA GLY A 69 1.30 3.79 -15.44
C GLY A 69 2.08 3.55 -14.14
N VAL A 70 1.55 2.74 -13.22
CA VAL A 70 2.14 2.52 -11.89
C VAL A 70 2.32 1.04 -11.57
N VAL A 71 3.29 0.75 -10.72
CA VAL A 71 3.45 -0.52 -10.02
C VAL A 71 3.31 -0.25 -8.53
N ALA A 72 2.54 -1.06 -7.82
CA ALA A 72 2.36 -0.94 -6.39
C ALA A 72 2.69 -2.26 -5.69
N ARG A 73 3.36 -2.14 -4.55
CA ARG A 73 3.47 -3.21 -3.56
C ARG A 73 2.34 -3.04 -2.55
N PHE A 74 1.71 -4.14 -2.20
CA PHE A 74 0.69 -4.24 -1.18
C PHE A 74 1.30 -4.98 0.01
N ASP A 75 1.26 -4.36 1.18
CA ASP A 75 1.74 -4.98 2.42
C ASP A 75 0.89 -6.22 2.76
N LEU A 76 -0.43 -6.02 2.77
CA LEU A 76 -1.42 -7.03 3.04
C LEU A 76 -2.68 -6.74 2.20
N ILE A 77 -3.27 -7.79 1.67
CA ILE A 77 -4.61 -7.79 1.07
C ILE A 77 -5.40 -8.84 1.84
N GLU A 78 -6.51 -8.42 2.40
CA GLU A 78 -7.50 -9.30 3.02
C GLU A 78 -8.70 -9.41 2.09
N GLY A 79 -9.35 -10.57 2.06
CA GLY A 79 -10.59 -10.75 1.32
C GLY A 79 -11.60 -11.58 2.10
N GLU A 80 -12.84 -11.17 1.98
CA GLU A 80 -14.03 -11.74 2.65
C GLU A 80 -15.25 -11.37 1.81
N ASP A 81 -16.26 -12.25 1.74
CA ASP A 81 -17.51 -12.02 1.00
C ASP A 81 -17.31 -11.57 -0.47
N GLY A 82 -16.30 -12.12 -1.15
CA GLY A 82 -15.98 -11.79 -2.55
C GLY A 82 -15.42 -10.37 -2.74
N ARG A 83 -14.99 -9.71 -1.66
CA ARG A 83 -14.37 -8.37 -1.68
C ARG A 83 -12.92 -8.48 -1.23
N VAL A 84 -12.11 -7.51 -1.65
CA VAL A 84 -10.72 -7.38 -1.18
C VAL A 84 -10.47 -5.99 -0.62
N VAL A 85 -9.66 -5.93 0.42
CA VAL A 85 -9.31 -4.70 1.14
C VAL A 85 -7.78 -4.65 1.28
N PRO A 86 -7.10 -3.65 0.69
CA PRO A 86 -5.69 -3.43 0.96
C PRO A 86 -5.51 -2.86 2.37
N VAL A 87 -4.54 -3.41 3.09
CA VAL A 87 -4.12 -2.95 4.42
C VAL A 87 -2.67 -2.49 4.33
N ASP A 88 -2.45 -1.19 4.47
CA ASP A 88 -1.13 -0.54 4.41
C ASP A 88 -0.64 -0.24 5.84
N TYR A 89 0.50 -0.84 6.20
CA TYR A 89 1.04 -0.75 7.55
C TYR A 89 1.89 0.52 7.69
N LYS A 90 1.59 1.32 8.71
CA LYS A 90 2.33 2.54 9.03
C LYS A 90 3.00 2.39 10.38
N ARG A 91 4.28 2.75 10.45
CA ARG A 91 5.02 2.84 11.71
C ARG A 91 4.55 4.05 12.51
N GLY A 92 4.46 3.89 13.82
CA GLY A 92 4.21 4.95 14.76
C GLY A 92 2.73 5.16 15.05
N LYS A 93 2.44 6.24 15.77
CA LYS A 93 1.07 6.56 16.18
C LYS A 93 0.31 7.18 15.02
N ARG A 94 -0.97 6.83 14.92
CA ARG A 94 -1.93 7.49 14.04
C ARG A 94 -1.84 9.02 14.20
N PRO A 95 -1.69 9.79 13.11
CA PRO A 95 -1.51 11.23 13.21
C PRO A 95 -2.74 11.94 13.78
N HIS A 96 -2.51 13.00 14.54
CA HIS A 96 -3.54 13.83 15.17
C HIS A 96 -4.08 14.92 14.22
N VAL A 97 -4.50 14.51 13.03
CA VAL A 97 -5.11 15.38 12.00
C VAL A 97 -6.58 14.99 11.80
N ALA A 98 -7.39 15.89 11.22
CA ALA A 98 -8.84 15.69 11.05
C ALA A 98 -9.19 14.37 10.36
N ARG A 99 -8.42 14.00 9.32
CA ARG A 99 -8.61 12.75 8.56
C ARG A 99 -7.85 11.55 9.13
N ARG A 100 -7.16 11.72 10.27
CA ARG A 100 -6.40 10.67 10.99
C ARG A 100 -5.32 9.95 10.14
N ALA A 101 -4.97 10.52 9.00
CA ALA A 101 -3.93 10.08 8.08
C ALA A 101 -3.49 11.29 7.25
N TYR A 102 -2.22 11.32 6.85
CA TYR A 102 -1.71 12.36 5.97
C TYR A 102 -2.13 12.09 4.52
N ASP A 103 -2.14 13.14 3.69
CA ASP A 103 -2.55 13.03 2.30
C ASP A 103 -1.73 12.01 1.48
N PRO A 104 -0.39 11.89 1.65
CA PRO A 104 0.40 10.88 0.97
C PRO A 104 -0.07 9.44 1.23
N GLU A 105 -0.34 9.10 2.50
CA GLU A 105 -0.83 7.77 2.91
C GLU A 105 -2.19 7.46 2.29
N ARG A 106 -3.07 8.45 2.26
CA ARG A 106 -4.41 8.33 1.68
C ARG A 106 -4.37 8.16 0.16
N VAL A 107 -3.50 8.89 -0.53
CA VAL A 107 -3.31 8.76 -1.98
C VAL A 107 -2.70 7.40 -2.32
N GLN A 108 -1.69 6.96 -1.56
CA GLN A 108 -1.08 5.63 -1.73
C GLN A 108 -2.13 4.51 -1.61
N LEU A 109 -2.92 4.52 -0.53
CA LEU A 109 -3.95 3.52 -0.31
C LEU A 109 -5.08 3.56 -1.35
N CYS A 110 -5.45 4.78 -1.80
CA CYS A 110 -6.42 4.94 -2.88
C CYS A 110 -5.91 4.34 -4.20
N LEU A 111 -4.63 4.57 -4.52
CA LEU A 111 -4.00 4.02 -5.73
C LEU A 111 -3.98 2.48 -5.70
N GLN A 112 -3.68 1.88 -4.55
CA GLN A 112 -3.76 0.44 -4.34
C GLN A 112 -5.17 -0.10 -4.60
N GLY A 113 -6.21 0.54 -4.06
CA GLY A 113 -7.60 0.16 -4.33
C GLY A 113 -7.99 0.29 -5.81
N LEU A 114 -7.51 1.32 -6.51
CA LEU A 114 -7.74 1.48 -7.95
C LEU A 114 -7.08 0.35 -8.77
N ILE A 115 -5.86 -0.04 -8.40
CA ILE A 115 -5.17 -1.16 -9.06
C ILE A 115 -5.94 -2.46 -8.84
N LEU A 116 -6.40 -2.76 -7.62
CA LEU A 116 -7.23 -3.95 -7.35
C LEU A 116 -8.48 -4.00 -8.23
N ARG A 117 -9.16 -2.86 -8.40
CA ARG A 117 -10.33 -2.75 -9.28
C ARG A 117 -10.00 -2.96 -10.75
N GLU A 118 -8.83 -2.51 -11.21
CA GLU A 118 -8.36 -2.76 -12.58
C GLU A 118 -8.08 -4.26 -12.83
N HIS A 119 -7.65 -4.98 -11.80
CA HIS A 119 -7.46 -6.44 -11.84
C HIS A 119 -8.77 -7.23 -11.65
N GLY A 120 -9.92 -6.56 -11.62
CA GLY A 120 -11.24 -7.20 -11.59
C GLY A 120 -11.78 -7.46 -10.17
N TYR A 121 -11.04 -7.15 -9.11
CA TYR A 121 -11.52 -7.35 -7.75
C TYR A 121 -12.51 -6.27 -7.32
N VAL A 122 -13.42 -6.63 -6.41
CA VAL A 122 -14.32 -5.68 -5.75
C VAL A 122 -13.60 -5.07 -4.55
N CYS A 123 -13.18 -3.82 -4.66
CA CYS A 123 -12.52 -3.06 -3.59
C CYS A 123 -13.21 -1.70 -3.41
N SER A 124 -13.83 -1.47 -2.25
CA SER A 124 -14.56 -0.23 -1.93
C SER A 124 -13.88 0.64 -0.87
N GLU A 125 -12.92 0.06 -0.14
CA GLU A 125 -12.22 0.72 0.95
C GLU A 125 -10.80 0.18 1.07
N GLY A 126 -10.02 0.79 1.96
CA GLY A 126 -8.68 0.35 2.35
C GLY A 126 -8.43 0.72 3.80
N ILE A 127 -7.48 0.05 4.44
CA ILE A 127 -7.17 0.23 5.85
C ILE A 127 -5.74 0.74 6.00
N LEU A 128 -5.57 1.80 6.79
CA LEU A 128 -4.26 2.19 7.32
C LEU A 128 -4.12 1.62 8.73
N TYR A 129 -3.16 0.71 8.92
CA TYR A 129 -2.89 0.11 10.21
C TYR A 129 -1.63 0.72 10.84
N PHE A 130 -1.81 1.50 11.90
CA PHE A 130 -0.70 2.15 12.61
C PHE A 130 -0.17 1.25 13.74
N ALA A 131 1.04 0.73 13.58
CA ALA A 131 1.75 -0.09 14.56
C ALA A 131 2.79 0.76 15.30
N ALA A 132 2.59 0.97 16.60
CA ALA A 132 3.45 1.76 17.49
C ALA A 132 4.28 0.86 18.42
#